data_AF-A0A2A2QQY7-F1
#
_entry.id   AF-A0A2A2QQY7-F1
#
_cell.length_a   1.000
_cell.length_b   1.000
_cell.length_c   1.000
_cell.angle_alpha   90.00
_cell.angle_beta   90.00
_cell.angle_gamma   90.00
#
_symmetry.space_group_name_H-M   'P 1'
#
loop_
_entity.id
_entity.type
_entity.pdbx_description
1 polymer ?
#
loop_
_entity_poly.entity_id
_entity_poly.type
_entity_poly.pdbx_seq_one_letter_code
_entity_poly.pdbx_strand_id
1 'polypeptide(L)'
;MKAYAEPKPLGTATFEPIRFVRYLDDEDVFEVEFESGETFRVSHAAIRRANQLADGVGAVDSVWIEAELRAGFLVRYTTGGLADCAWDFVKESA
;
A
#
# COMPACT_ATOMS: atom_id res chain seq x y z
N MET A 1 -37.98 -12.17 3.74
CA MET A 1 -36.64 -11.69 3.34
C MET A 1 -35.89 -11.37 4.63
N LYS A 2 -34.74 -12.00 4.92
CA LYS A 2 -33.97 -11.65 6.13
C LYS A 2 -33.34 -10.27 5.90
N ALA A 3 -33.58 -9.33 6.79
CA ALA A 3 -32.86 -8.06 6.78
C ALA A 3 -31.41 -8.35 7.16
N TYR A 4 -30.47 -8.02 6.27
CA TYR A 4 -29.06 -7.98 6.62
C TYR A 4 -28.83 -6.76 7.52
N ALA A 5 -27.97 -6.91 8.53
CA ALA A 5 -27.50 -5.75 9.28
C ALA A 5 -26.82 -4.79 8.30
N GLU A 6 -26.99 -3.49 8.53
CA GLU A 6 -26.26 -2.49 7.74
C GLU A 6 -24.75 -2.74 7.89
N PRO A 7 -24.01 -2.77 6.78
CA PRO A 7 -22.58 -3.05 6.83
C PRO A 7 -21.88 -1.95 7.64
N LYS A 8 -21.21 -2.35 8.72
CA LYS A 8 -20.36 -1.45 9.48
C LYS A 8 -19.05 -1.23 8.72
N PRO A 9 -18.62 0.02 8.48
CA PRO A 9 -17.33 0.29 7.86
C PRO A 9 -16.18 -0.32 8.68
N LEU A 10 -15.23 -0.96 8.00
CA LEU A 10 -14.01 -1.51 8.60
C LEU A 10 -12.91 -0.45 8.76
N GLY A 11 -13.06 0.70 8.10
CA GLY A 11 -12.16 1.86 8.16
C GLY A 11 -12.94 3.16 7.94
N THR A 12 -12.22 4.28 7.89
CA THR A 12 -12.77 5.63 7.72
C THR A 12 -12.42 6.26 6.37
N ALA A 13 -11.39 5.74 5.70
CA ALA A 13 -10.93 6.20 4.41
C ALA A 13 -11.93 5.87 3.29
N THR A 14 -11.98 6.76 2.29
CA THR A 14 -12.76 6.57 1.06
C THR A 14 -11.84 6.16 -0.07
N PHE A 15 -12.29 5.16 -0.85
CA PHE A 15 -11.54 4.63 -1.99
C PHE A 15 -11.14 5.74 -2.94
N GLU A 16 -9.88 5.67 -3.37
CA GLU A 16 -9.33 6.54 -4.39
C GLU A 16 -8.21 5.82 -5.14
N PRO A 17 -8.14 5.94 -6.49
CA PRO A 17 -7.07 5.32 -7.26
C PRO A 17 -5.71 5.96 -6.95
N ILE A 18 -4.67 5.12 -6.88
CA ILE A 18 -3.28 5.56 -6.80
C ILE A 18 -2.84 6.06 -8.17
N ARG A 19 -2.28 7.27 -8.20
CA ARG A 19 -1.73 7.90 -9.39
C ARG A 19 -0.25 7.62 -9.56
N PHE A 20 0.51 7.67 -8.47
CA PHE A 20 1.96 7.52 -8.48
C PHE A 20 2.46 6.88 -7.20
N VAL A 21 3.52 6.09 -7.31
CA VAL A 21 4.26 5.54 -6.18
C VAL A 21 5.76 5.56 -6.45
N ARG A 22 6.54 5.94 -5.44
CA ARG A 22 7.99 5.76 -5.44
C ARG A 22 8.50 5.34 -4.07
N TYR A 23 9.59 4.58 -4.09
CA TYR A 23 10.36 4.29 -2.88
C TYR A 23 11.45 5.36 -2.72
N LEU A 24 11.54 5.94 -1.53
CA LEU A 24 12.60 6.87 -1.12
C LEU A 24 13.57 6.08 -0.24
N ASP A 25 14.66 5.62 -0.82
CA ASP A 25 15.66 4.75 -0.19
C ASP A 25 16.38 5.42 0.97
N ASP A 26 16.70 6.72 0.84
CA ASP A 26 17.32 7.51 1.90
C ASP A 26 16.45 7.62 3.18
N GLU A 27 15.12 7.58 3.02
CA GLU A 27 14.15 7.75 4.12
C GLU A 27 13.50 6.42 4.54
N ASP A 28 13.72 5.33 3.80
CA ASP A 28 13.07 4.02 3.95
C ASP A 28 11.53 4.07 3.99
N VAL A 29 10.95 4.89 3.09
CA VAL A 29 9.50 5.10 2.97
C VAL A 29 9.02 5.02 1.52
N PHE A 30 7.73 4.72 1.36
CA PHE A 30 7.03 4.82 0.09
C PHE A 30 6.19 6.10 0.08
N GLU A 31 6.40 6.93 -0.94
CA GLU A 31 5.56 8.09 -1.20
C GLU A 31 4.50 7.71 -2.24
N VAL A 32 3.23 7.94 -1.90
CA VAL A 32 2.07 7.51 -2.68
C VAL A 32 1.18 8.72 -2.94
N GLU A 33 0.99 9.08 -4.21
CA GLU A 33 0.08 10.15 -4.66
C GLU A 33 -1.22 9.52 -5.18
N PHE A 34 -2.35 10.07 -4.76
CA PHE A 34 -3.68 9.70 -5.25
C PHE A 34 -4.19 10.67 -6.33
N GLU A 35 -5.27 10.31 -7.03
CA GLU A 35 -5.86 11.12 -8.12
C GLU A 35 -6.23 12.56 -7.74
N SER A 36 -6.59 12.82 -6.48
CA SER A 36 -6.86 14.14 -5.91
C SER A 36 -5.61 15.01 -5.80
N GLY A 37 -4.42 14.42 -5.91
CA GLY A 37 -3.13 15.05 -5.65
C GLY A 37 -2.70 14.97 -4.17
N GLU A 38 -3.51 14.37 -3.29
CA GLU A 38 -3.08 14.07 -1.93
C GLU A 38 -1.93 13.06 -1.93
N THR A 39 -0.91 13.33 -1.11
CA THR A 39 0.30 12.49 -1.01
C THR A 39 0.46 11.99 0.40
N PHE A 40 0.69 10.69 0.54
CA PHE A 40 0.90 10.00 1.80
C PHE A 40 2.28 9.33 1.82
N ARG A 41 2.82 9.14 3.03
CA ARG A 41 4.08 8.42 3.24
C ARG A 41 3.83 7.21 4.11
N VAL A 42 4.26 6.05 3.63
CA VAL A 42 4.12 4.78 4.35
C VAL A 42 5.49 4.21 4.60
N SER A 43 5.78 3.87 5.86
CA SER A 43 7.07 3.27 6.18
C SER A 43 7.22 1.88 5.56
N HIS A 44 8.41 1.59 5.03
CA HIS A 44 8.73 0.27 4.49
C HIS A 44 8.60 -0.82 5.56
N ALA A 45 8.97 -0.51 6.81
CA ALA A 45 8.79 -1.40 7.95
C ALA A 45 7.32 -1.79 8.19
N ALA A 46 6.37 -0.85 8.06
CA ALA A 46 4.95 -1.15 8.22
C ALA A 46 4.44 -2.09 7.12
N ILE A 47 4.84 -1.85 5.86
CA ILE A 47 4.48 -2.71 4.72
C ILE A 47 5.03 -4.13 4.91
N ARG A 48 6.31 -4.26 5.30
CA ARG A 48 6.93 -5.58 5.56
C ARG A 48 6.21 -6.33 6.67
N ARG A 49 5.87 -5.64 7.76
CA ARG A 49 5.14 -6.22 8.88
C ARG A 49 3.74 -6.68 8.47
N ALA A 50 3.01 -5.86 7.72
CA ALA A 50 1.67 -6.19 7.23
C ALA A 50 1.68 -7.42 6.31
N ASN A 51 2.75 -7.56 5.51
CA ASN A 51 2.95 -8.68 4.58
C ASN A 51 3.67 -9.89 5.19
N GLN A 52 3.93 -9.87 6.50
CA GLN A 52 4.63 -10.96 7.22
C GLN A 52 5.97 -11.35 6.58
N LEU A 53 6.69 -10.37 6.03
CA LEU A 53 7.99 -10.60 5.41
C LEU A 53 9.05 -10.88 6.47
N ALA A 54 9.84 -11.92 6.24
CA ALA A 54 10.94 -12.27 7.12
C ALA A 54 12.00 -11.17 7.20
N ASP A 55 12.71 -11.15 8.33
CA ASP A 55 13.94 -10.38 8.48
C ASP A 55 14.92 -10.81 7.38
N GLY A 56 15.53 -9.83 6.71
CA GLY A 56 16.46 -10.09 5.60
C GLY A 56 15.83 -10.25 4.21
N VAL A 57 14.55 -9.93 3.99
CA VAL A 57 14.07 -9.56 2.64
C VAL A 57 15.04 -8.50 2.07
N GLY A 58 15.49 -8.73 0.84
CA GLY A 58 16.51 -7.89 0.20
C GLY A 58 16.05 -6.46 -0.05
N ALA A 59 16.89 -5.69 -0.73
CA ALA A 59 16.53 -4.32 -1.15
C ALA A 59 15.28 -4.33 -2.04
N VAL A 60 14.57 -3.19 -2.05
CA VAL A 60 13.50 -2.95 -3.01
C VAL A 60 14.10 -2.98 -4.41
N ASP A 61 13.56 -3.83 -5.27
CA ASP A 61 13.98 -3.99 -6.66
C ASP A 61 13.09 -3.17 -7.59
N SER A 62 11.77 -3.23 -7.37
CA SER A 62 10.80 -2.53 -8.22
C SER A 62 9.44 -2.40 -7.55
N VAL A 63 8.68 -1.40 -7.99
CA VAL A 63 7.33 -1.09 -7.50
C VAL A 63 6.38 -0.91 -8.69
N TRP A 64 5.16 -1.44 -8.58
CA TRP A 64 4.14 -1.30 -9.62
C TRP A 64 2.77 -1.06 -9.01
N ILE A 65 2.01 -0.15 -9.62
CA ILE A 65 0.60 0.06 -9.29
C ILE A 65 -0.22 -1.04 -9.96
N GLU A 66 -1.20 -1.58 -9.25
CA GLU A 66 -2.19 -2.52 -9.81
C GLU A 66 -2.88 -1.86 -11.01
N ALA A 67 -2.96 -2.57 -12.14
CA ALA A 67 -3.24 -1.94 -13.43
C ALA A 67 -4.71 -1.56 -13.66
N GLU A 68 -5.66 -2.31 -13.11
CA GLU A 68 -7.08 -2.18 -13.43
C GLU A 68 -7.76 -1.08 -12.61
N LEU A 69 -7.70 -1.20 -11.29
CA LEU A 69 -8.35 -0.27 -10.36
C LEU A 69 -7.37 0.71 -9.74
N ARG A 70 -6.07 0.41 -9.80
CA ARG A 70 -5.02 1.16 -9.09
C ARG A 70 -5.33 1.25 -7.60
N ALA A 71 -5.91 0.17 -7.08
CA ALA A 71 -6.33 0.03 -5.68
C ALA A 71 -5.18 -0.32 -4.73
N GLY A 72 -3.96 -0.39 -5.24
CA GLY A 72 -2.78 -0.72 -4.46
C GLY A 72 -1.54 -0.76 -5.33
N PHE A 73 -0.42 -1.10 -4.72
CA PHE A 73 0.84 -1.33 -5.41
C PHE A 73 1.55 -2.57 -4.85
N LEU A 74 2.33 -3.21 -5.71
CA LEU A 74 3.20 -4.32 -5.36
C LEU A 74 4.65 -3.84 -5.27
N VAL A 75 5.35 -4.33 -4.25
CA VAL A 75 6.80 -4.17 -4.07
C VAL A 75 7.46 -5.53 -4.31
N ARG A 76 8.42 -5.60 -5.23
CA ARG A 76 9.31 -6.75 -5.36
C ARG A 76 10.65 -6.44 -4.74
N TYR A 77 11.20 -7.44 -4.05
CA TYR A 77 12.52 -7.39 -3.46
C TYR A 77 13.51 -8.21 -4.28
N THR A 78 14.80 -7.88 -4.20
CA THR A 78 15.87 -8.59 -4.93
C THR A 78 15.97 -10.07 -4.58
N THR A 79 15.51 -10.47 -3.40
CA THR A 79 15.44 -11.88 -2.96
C THR A 79 14.22 -12.63 -3.49
N GLY A 80 13.39 -11.98 -4.31
CA GLY A 80 12.15 -12.55 -4.88
C GLY A 80 10.92 -12.44 -3.97
N GLY A 81 11.05 -11.85 -2.78
CA GLY A 81 9.89 -11.54 -1.94
C GLY A 81 8.95 -10.54 -2.60
N LEU A 82 7.66 -10.60 -2.27
CA LEU A 82 6.64 -9.67 -2.72
C LEU A 82 5.88 -9.10 -1.51
N ALA A 83 5.56 -7.81 -1.55
CA ALA A 83 4.60 -7.18 -0.64
C ALA A 83 3.50 -6.51 -1.45
N ASP A 84 2.26 -6.63 -0.99
CA ASP A 84 1.12 -5.88 -1.49
C ASP A 84 0.78 -4.76 -0.50
N CYS A 85 0.43 -3.59 -1.03
CA CYS A 85 0.01 -2.44 -0.24
C CYS A 85 -1.24 -1.82 -0.86
N ALA A 86 -2.38 -2.03 -0.20
CA ALA A 86 -3.67 -1.50 -0.62
C ALA A 86 -3.84 0.00 -0.29
N TRP A 87 -4.69 0.67 -1.07
CA TRP A 87 -4.99 2.10 -0.97
C TRP A 87 -5.44 2.53 0.43
N ASP A 88 -6.22 1.71 1.11
CA ASP A 88 -6.78 1.98 2.43
C ASP A 88 -5.70 1.90 3.50
N PHE A 89 -4.83 0.89 3.42
CA PHE A 89 -3.66 0.80 4.28
C PHE A 89 -2.79 2.05 4.17
N VAL A 90 -2.58 2.58 2.96
CA VAL A 90 -1.81 3.82 2.75
C VAL A 90 -2.47 5.00 3.47
N LYS A 91 -3.79 5.19 3.29
CA LYS A 91 -4.51 6.32 3.88
C LYS A 91 -4.71 6.22 5.40
N GLU A 92 -4.75 5.01 5.94
CA GLU A 92 -5.02 4.75 7.36
C GLU A 92 -3.74 4.55 8.19
N SER A 93 -2.59 4.35 7.54
CA SER A 93 -1.29 4.15 8.23
C SER A 93 -0.35 5.36 8.18
N ALA A 94 -0.77 6.44 7.53
CA ALA A 94 -0.01 7.67 7.39
C ALA A 94 -0.14 8.61 8.60
#